data_AF-A0A4Q6AL86-F1
#
_entry.id   AF-A0A4Q6AL86-F1
#
_cell.length_a   1.000
_cell.length_b   1.000
_cell.length_c   1.000
_cell.angle_alpha   90.00
_cell.angle_beta   90.00
_cell.angle_gamma   90.00
#
_symmetry.space_group_name_H-M   'P 1'
#
loop_
_entity.id
_entity.type
_entity.pdbx_description
1 polymer ?
#
loop_
_entity_poly.entity_id
_entity_poly.type
_entity_poly.pdbx_seq_one_letter_code
_entity_poly.pdbx_strand_id
1 'polypeptide(L)'
;GTQLIEIGVKAVIVAGWAVDDEAALDFTETFYDNMFEGYNFGESVKRARKKIFQDHGHRTNTWGAYQCYGDPFYNLRARERATTKTYDFIIPEEAEIELSNMLNRIDIGSYNAGDIMETIQSISKAVDSAAIRTPQITTMEAYLYSALNRYDMACSTFEKLIGQAKARYHVEAMEKYCNVRPKLLVEKFRKNSEPVETLLAGMDDAIEDIQALLRYGQTAERNNLLGSAYKRKSMILKGADKIKALKLSAEAYMKAYDTPGNTDTFYSLVNWASIANAMTVTGYDAWGSGSISGRTKNAIQKLFTEEIERFEKTANQSEDIDYWNVVALANLKFGLAQLLLTRDNADEIFAAYRSVWGYVGHMGNRQAEMEHIDFLQDMLTLQKKDLKAADIKKLDQLRGFIGTVRTHLEALKG
;
A
#
# COMPACT_ATOMS: atom_id res chain seq x y z
N GLY A 1 -37.93 16.22 8.23
CA GLY A 1 -36.59 15.97 7.64
C GLY A 1 -36.69 15.72 6.16
N THR A 2 -37.20 14.55 5.74
CA THR A 2 -37.16 14.05 4.36
C THR A 2 -37.77 14.98 3.30
N GLN A 3 -38.96 15.55 3.55
CA GLN A 3 -39.60 16.47 2.59
C GLN A 3 -38.76 17.73 2.30
N LEU A 4 -37.98 18.22 3.26
CA LEU A 4 -37.10 19.37 3.07
C LEU A 4 -35.91 19.03 2.16
N ILE A 5 -35.37 17.81 2.30
CA ILE A 5 -34.30 17.32 1.43
C ILE A 5 -34.83 17.11 0.00
N GLU A 6 -36.04 16.56 -0.14
CA GLU A 6 -36.70 16.35 -1.44
C GLU A 6 -36.94 17.65 -2.21
N ILE A 7 -37.23 18.77 -1.53
CA ILE A 7 -37.40 20.09 -2.15
C ILE A 7 -36.07 20.87 -2.32
N GLY A 8 -34.92 20.21 -2.09
CA GLY A 8 -33.60 20.75 -2.41
C GLY A 8 -32.86 21.46 -1.26
N VAL A 9 -33.35 21.37 -0.02
CA VAL A 9 -32.59 21.88 1.15
C VAL A 9 -31.33 21.04 1.34
N LYS A 10 -30.18 21.72 1.45
CA LYS A 10 -28.86 21.07 1.51
C LYS A 10 -28.55 20.42 2.86
N ALA A 11 -29.05 21.00 3.95
CA ALA A 11 -28.87 20.51 5.30
C ALA A 11 -30.01 20.95 6.21
N VAL A 12 -30.45 20.08 7.11
CA VAL A 12 -31.56 20.29 8.03
C VAL A 12 -31.20 19.72 9.40
N ILE A 13 -31.40 20.52 10.46
CA ILE A 13 -31.35 20.08 11.85
C ILE A 13 -32.74 20.23 12.44
N VAL A 14 -33.25 19.18 13.07
CA VAL A 14 -34.52 19.20 13.80
C VAL A 14 -34.38 18.49 15.13
N ALA A 15 -35.11 18.91 16.15
CA ALA A 15 -35.19 18.16 17.40
C ALA A 15 -36.19 17.00 17.25
N GLY A 16 -35.78 15.78 17.61
CA GLY A 16 -36.61 14.59 17.62
C GLY A 16 -37.51 14.47 18.86
N TRP A 17 -37.21 15.21 19.91
CA TRP A 17 -38.00 15.34 21.14
C TRP A 17 -37.75 16.69 21.80
N ALA A 18 -38.41 16.96 22.94
CA ALA A 18 -38.25 18.21 23.69
C ALA A 18 -36.79 18.42 24.15
N VAL A 19 -36.28 19.63 23.97
CA VAL A 19 -34.92 20.03 24.32
C VAL A 19 -34.92 21.00 25.49
N ASP A 20 -33.81 21.03 26.24
CA ASP A 20 -33.56 22.03 27.27
C ASP A 20 -33.08 23.34 26.61
N ASP A 21 -33.68 24.47 27.00
CA ASP A 21 -33.46 25.76 26.33
C ASP A 21 -32.00 26.24 26.42
N GLU A 22 -31.34 26.02 27.57
CA GLU A 22 -29.94 26.43 27.79
C GLU A 22 -28.99 25.57 26.93
N ALA A 23 -29.18 24.24 26.96
CA ALA A 23 -28.41 23.35 26.11
C ALA A 23 -28.69 23.58 24.60
N ALA A 24 -29.92 23.97 24.25
CA ALA A 24 -30.28 24.26 22.86
C ALA A 24 -29.68 25.56 22.34
N LEU A 25 -29.56 26.58 23.19
CA LEU A 25 -28.86 27.82 22.87
C LEU A 25 -27.38 27.54 22.60
N ASP A 26 -26.70 26.86 23.52
CA ASP A 26 -25.28 26.51 23.38
C ASP A 26 -24.99 25.67 22.13
N PHE A 27 -25.89 24.72 21.81
CA PHE A 27 -25.80 23.95 20.58
C PHE A 27 -25.87 24.85 19.35
N THR A 28 -26.84 25.77 19.34
CA THR A 28 -27.12 26.64 18.20
C THR A 28 -25.98 27.62 17.97
N GLU A 29 -25.49 28.28 19.01
CA GLU A 29 -24.34 29.19 18.95
C GLU A 29 -23.11 28.46 18.41
N THR A 30 -22.76 27.33 19.02
CA THR A 30 -21.60 26.54 18.60
C THR A 30 -21.72 26.02 17.18
N PHE A 31 -22.91 25.57 16.77
CA PHE A 31 -23.14 25.10 15.41
C PHE A 31 -22.93 26.23 14.39
N TYR A 32 -23.56 27.39 14.59
CA TYR A 32 -23.46 28.50 13.64
C TYR A 32 -22.08 29.12 13.63
N ASP A 33 -21.42 29.28 14.78
CA ASP A 33 -20.04 29.74 14.85
C ASP A 33 -19.13 28.85 14.00
N ASN A 34 -19.22 27.53 14.17
CA ASN A 34 -18.44 26.59 13.36
C ASN A 34 -18.77 26.69 11.86
N MET A 35 -20.04 26.79 11.47
CA MET A 35 -20.43 26.94 10.06
C MET A 35 -19.93 28.26 9.45
N PHE A 36 -19.93 29.37 10.20
CA PHE A 36 -19.41 30.67 9.75
C PHE A 36 -17.90 30.71 9.70
N GLU A 37 -17.24 29.95 10.56
CA GLU A 37 -15.81 29.73 10.56
C GLU A 37 -15.32 28.83 9.41
N GLY A 38 -16.24 28.14 8.72
CA GLY A 38 -15.95 27.33 7.54
C GLY A 38 -15.83 25.83 7.81
N TYR A 39 -16.25 25.35 8.98
CA TYR A 39 -16.43 23.91 9.20
C TYR A 39 -17.66 23.41 8.43
N ASN A 40 -17.60 22.15 8.00
CA ASN A 40 -18.73 21.52 7.32
C ASN A 40 -19.86 21.18 8.29
N PHE A 41 -21.02 20.91 7.71
CA PHE A 41 -22.25 20.62 8.44
C PHE A 41 -22.08 19.49 9.45
N GLY A 42 -21.46 18.38 9.04
CA GLY A 42 -21.21 17.23 9.89
C GLY A 42 -20.33 17.57 11.09
N GLU A 43 -19.20 18.23 10.85
CA GLU A 43 -18.25 18.62 11.90
C GLU A 43 -18.84 19.67 12.85
N SER A 44 -19.60 20.63 12.32
CA SER A 44 -20.26 21.67 13.12
C SER A 44 -21.31 21.06 14.05
N VAL A 45 -22.12 20.11 13.57
CA VAL A 45 -23.05 19.34 14.41
C VAL A 45 -22.30 18.53 15.46
N LYS A 46 -21.23 17.83 15.07
CA LYS A 46 -20.42 17.00 15.97
C LYS A 46 -19.86 17.84 17.13
N ARG A 47 -19.24 18.98 16.81
CA ARG A 47 -18.69 19.91 17.80
C ARG A 47 -19.75 20.49 18.73
N ALA A 48 -20.88 20.91 18.17
CA ALA A 48 -21.99 21.43 18.95
C ALA A 48 -22.52 20.36 19.93
N ARG A 49 -22.75 19.13 19.47
CA ARG A 49 -23.15 18.01 20.34
C ARG A 49 -22.11 17.69 21.41
N LYS A 50 -20.82 17.67 21.05
CA LYS A 50 -19.73 17.42 21.99
C LYS A 50 -19.73 18.44 23.12
N LYS A 51 -19.81 19.74 22.79
CA LYS A 51 -19.89 20.81 23.79
C LYS A 51 -21.07 20.62 24.72
N ILE A 52 -22.29 20.45 24.20
CA ILE A 52 -23.47 20.34 25.07
C ILE A 52 -23.54 19.02 25.82
N PHE A 53 -22.89 17.96 25.35
CA PHE A 53 -22.69 16.75 26.13
C PHE A 53 -21.74 16.99 27.31
N GLN A 54 -20.62 17.69 27.09
CA GLN A 54 -19.65 18.01 28.14
C GLN A 54 -20.25 18.96 29.19
N ASP A 55 -20.93 20.01 28.74
CA ASP A 55 -21.42 21.08 29.61
C ASP A 55 -22.75 20.70 30.31
N HIS A 56 -23.65 20.01 29.60
CA HIS A 56 -25.03 19.76 30.06
C HIS A 56 -25.42 18.28 30.15
N GLY A 57 -24.59 17.33 29.70
CA GLY A 57 -24.95 15.92 29.55
C GLY A 57 -25.30 15.17 30.83
N HIS A 58 -24.90 15.70 31.99
CA HIS A 58 -25.28 15.18 33.31
C HIS A 58 -26.71 15.57 33.73
N ARG A 59 -27.25 16.65 33.13
CA ARG A 59 -28.56 17.24 33.45
C ARG A 59 -29.62 16.92 32.40
N THR A 60 -29.24 16.87 31.13
CA THR A 60 -30.17 16.71 30.00
C THR A 60 -29.60 15.84 28.89
N ASN A 61 -30.49 15.13 28.19
CA ASN A 61 -30.15 14.33 27.01
C ASN A 61 -30.30 15.12 25.68
N THR A 62 -30.38 16.45 25.74
CA THR A 62 -30.53 17.35 24.58
C THR A 62 -29.47 17.12 23.50
N TRP A 63 -28.26 16.70 23.89
CA TRP A 63 -27.18 16.35 22.95
C TRP A 63 -27.56 15.24 21.95
N GLY A 64 -28.45 14.33 22.34
CA GLY A 64 -28.97 13.27 21.49
C GLY A 64 -30.22 13.67 20.68
N ALA A 65 -30.87 14.78 21.02
CA ALA A 65 -32.19 15.14 20.49
C ALA A 65 -32.15 15.57 19.02
N TYR A 66 -31.05 16.16 18.57
CA TYR A 66 -30.95 16.70 17.23
C TYR A 66 -30.84 15.58 16.19
N GLN A 67 -31.75 15.54 15.23
CA GLN A 67 -31.66 14.72 14.02
C GLN A 67 -31.17 15.60 12.87
N CYS A 68 -30.11 15.17 12.20
CA CYS A 68 -29.41 15.95 11.19
C CYS A 68 -29.47 15.21 9.85
N TYR A 69 -29.97 15.89 8.82
CA TYR A 69 -30.17 15.35 7.47
C TYR A 69 -29.52 16.27 6.43
N GLY A 70 -29.04 15.68 5.33
CA GLY A 70 -28.43 16.42 4.23
C GLY A 70 -26.97 16.04 4.00
N ASP A 71 -26.25 16.88 3.26
CA ASP A 71 -24.85 16.66 2.91
C ASP A 71 -23.92 16.98 4.11
N PRO A 72 -23.21 15.99 4.69
CA PRO A 72 -22.26 16.22 5.79
C PRO A 72 -21.13 17.19 5.42
N PHE A 73 -20.80 17.31 4.14
CA PHE A 73 -19.73 18.15 3.62
C PHE A 73 -20.20 19.56 3.24
N TYR A 74 -21.48 19.90 3.46
CA TYR A 74 -22.03 21.22 3.19
C TYR A 74 -21.34 22.32 4.02
N ASN A 75 -20.97 23.44 3.37
CA ASN A 75 -20.28 24.58 3.97
C ASN A 75 -21.00 25.90 3.61
N LEU A 76 -21.03 26.88 4.53
CA LEU A 76 -21.60 28.23 4.25
C LEU A 76 -20.64 29.13 3.46
N ARG A 77 -19.32 28.89 3.56
CA ARG A 77 -18.29 29.66 2.87
C ARG A 77 -17.21 28.73 2.33
N ALA A 78 -16.84 28.88 1.06
CA ALA A 78 -15.66 28.25 0.46
C ALA A 78 -14.37 28.97 0.89
N ARG A 79 -14.15 29.11 2.21
CA ARG A 79 -12.90 29.63 2.73
C ARG A 79 -12.10 28.43 3.21
N GLU A 80 -11.06 28.08 2.46
CA GLU A 80 -10.08 27.09 2.89
C GLU A 80 -9.40 27.61 4.16
N ARG A 81 -9.80 27.07 5.31
CA ARG A 81 -9.10 27.32 6.55
C ARG A 81 -7.88 26.41 6.57
N ALA A 82 -6.69 27.01 6.56
CA ALA A 82 -5.49 26.39 7.09
C ALA A 82 -5.59 26.41 8.63
N THR A 83 -6.47 25.58 9.21
CA THR A 83 -6.41 25.29 10.63
C THR A 83 -5.62 24.01 10.81
N THR A 84 -4.50 24.10 11.54
CA THR A 84 -3.87 22.95 12.18
C THR A 84 -4.96 22.22 12.95
N LYS A 85 -5.42 21.07 12.45
CA LYS A 85 -6.46 20.27 13.10
C LYS A 85 -5.91 19.81 14.46
N THR A 86 -6.38 20.41 15.53
CA THR A 86 -6.21 19.87 16.89
C THR A 86 -7.20 18.73 17.07
N TYR A 87 -6.66 17.54 17.34
CA TYR A 87 -7.46 16.34 17.61
C TYR A 87 -7.69 16.20 19.11
N ASP A 88 -8.95 16.00 19.49
CA ASP A 88 -9.36 15.73 20.87
C ASP A 88 -10.44 14.64 20.84
N PHE A 89 -9.97 13.39 20.94
CA PHE A 89 -10.79 12.19 20.82
C PHE A 89 -11.31 11.76 22.18
N ILE A 90 -12.60 11.40 22.24
CA ILE A 90 -13.22 10.88 23.47
C ILE A 90 -13.16 9.35 23.49
N ILE A 91 -13.37 8.71 22.33
CA ILE A 91 -13.40 7.26 22.17
C ILE A 91 -12.45 6.82 21.05
N PRO A 92 -11.87 5.59 21.13
CA PRO A 92 -10.93 5.10 20.13
C PRO A 92 -11.45 5.14 18.69
N GLU A 93 -12.74 4.85 18.50
CA GLU A 93 -13.39 4.72 17.20
C GLU A 93 -13.33 6.01 16.38
N GLU A 94 -13.27 7.18 17.04
CA GLU A 94 -13.10 8.45 16.35
C GLU A 94 -11.73 8.54 15.66
N ALA A 95 -10.68 8.08 16.33
CA ALA A 95 -9.34 8.04 15.76
C ALA A 95 -9.23 6.97 14.67
N GLU A 96 -9.87 5.80 14.87
CA GLU A 96 -9.92 4.72 13.88
C GLU A 96 -10.60 5.17 12.59
N ILE A 97 -11.71 5.91 12.67
CA ILE A 97 -12.40 6.47 11.51
C ILE A 97 -11.51 7.48 10.77
N GLU A 98 -10.83 8.38 11.48
CA GLU A 98 -9.93 9.36 10.85
C GLU A 98 -8.75 8.69 10.13
N LEU A 99 -8.14 7.67 10.75
CA LEU A 99 -7.03 6.91 10.15
C LEU A 99 -7.49 6.07 8.96
N SER A 100 -8.67 5.44 9.06
CA SER A 100 -9.29 4.68 7.96
C SER A 100 -9.61 5.57 6.76
N ASN A 101 -10.22 6.74 7.01
CA ASN A 101 -10.46 7.73 5.96
C ASN A 101 -9.17 8.20 5.30
N MET A 102 -8.08 8.33 6.07
CA MET A 102 -6.77 8.66 5.51
C MET A 102 -6.20 7.55 4.63
N LEU A 103 -6.31 6.28 5.02
CA LEU A 103 -5.88 5.15 4.19
C LEU A 103 -6.59 5.19 2.83
N ASN A 104 -7.92 5.36 2.84
CA ASN A 104 -8.69 5.46 1.59
C ASN A 104 -8.30 6.69 0.76
N ARG A 105 -8.00 7.84 1.41
CA ARG A 105 -7.62 9.08 0.73
C ARG A 105 -6.25 8.99 0.06
N ILE A 106 -5.28 8.32 0.67
CA ILE A 106 -3.94 8.22 0.05
C ILE A 106 -3.92 7.26 -1.14
N ASP A 107 -4.88 6.36 -1.23
CA ASP A 107 -5.02 5.44 -2.36
C ASP A 107 -5.65 6.13 -3.58
N ILE A 108 -6.47 7.16 -3.36
CA ILE A 108 -7.27 7.83 -4.39
C ILE A 108 -6.95 9.33 -4.41
N GLY A 109 -6.24 9.77 -5.46
CA GLY A 109 -6.02 11.19 -5.74
C GLY A 109 -4.70 11.76 -5.22
N SER A 110 -4.58 13.09 -5.32
CA SER A 110 -3.38 13.82 -4.93
C SER A 110 -3.42 14.17 -3.45
N TYR A 111 -2.31 13.93 -2.74
CA TYR A 111 -2.12 14.30 -1.34
C TYR A 111 -0.70 14.78 -1.10
N ASN A 112 -0.52 15.57 -0.04
CA ASN A 112 0.80 15.96 0.44
C ASN A 112 1.24 14.99 1.56
N ALA A 113 2.30 14.23 1.30
CA ALA A 113 2.81 13.24 2.25
C ALA A 113 3.27 13.84 3.59
N GLY A 114 3.78 15.07 3.59
CA GLY A 114 4.13 15.82 4.79
C GLY A 114 2.90 16.08 5.66
N ASP A 115 1.82 16.58 5.05
CA ASP A 115 0.57 16.87 5.75
C ASP A 115 -0.05 15.58 6.33
N ILE A 116 -0.03 14.47 5.58
CA ILE A 116 -0.49 13.17 6.10
C ILE A 116 0.36 12.76 7.31
N MET A 117 1.69 12.89 7.21
CA MET A 117 2.61 12.51 8.27
C MET A 117 2.39 13.32 9.56
N GLU A 118 2.22 14.63 9.44
CA GLU A 118 1.90 15.53 10.56
C GLU A 118 0.53 15.19 11.18
N THR A 119 -0.45 14.84 10.34
CA THR A 119 -1.78 14.44 10.78
C THR A 119 -1.72 13.14 11.58
N ILE A 120 -1.00 12.12 11.10
CA ILE A 120 -0.82 10.85 11.83
C ILE A 120 -0.19 11.12 13.19
N GLN A 121 0.87 11.93 13.26
CA GLN A 121 1.54 12.26 14.53
C GLN A 121 0.61 13.00 15.50
N SER A 122 -0.21 13.92 14.98
CA SER A 122 -1.17 14.68 15.78
C SER A 122 -2.27 13.78 16.36
N ILE A 123 -2.80 12.84 15.56
CA ILE A 123 -3.76 11.83 16.01
C ILE A 123 -3.12 10.91 17.05
N SER A 124 -1.91 10.41 16.78
CA SER A 124 -1.17 9.52 17.69
C SER A 124 -0.99 10.16 19.07
N LYS A 125 -0.57 11.43 19.10
CA LYS A 125 -0.41 12.20 20.33
C LYS A 125 -1.73 12.40 21.07
N ALA A 126 -2.82 12.70 20.37
CA ALA A 126 -4.13 12.88 20.97
C ALA A 126 -4.66 11.58 21.59
N VAL A 127 -4.52 10.46 20.88
CA VAL A 127 -4.88 9.11 21.35
C VAL A 127 -4.10 8.74 22.62
N ASP A 128 -2.79 9.00 22.63
CA ASP A 128 -1.94 8.70 23.79
C ASP A 128 -2.27 9.60 24.99
N SER A 129 -2.53 10.88 24.75
CA SER A 129 -2.88 11.84 25.80
C SER A 129 -4.23 11.51 26.45
N ALA A 130 -5.18 10.99 25.66
CA ALA A 130 -6.48 10.53 26.14
C ALA A 130 -6.46 9.10 26.73
N ALA A 131 -5.31 8.39 26.65
CA ALA A 131 -5.16 7.00 27.10
C ALA A 131 -6.17 6.02 26.45
N ILE A 132 -6.53 6.25 25.18
CA ILE A 132 -7.52 5.46 24.43
C ILE A 132 -6.87 4.58 23.33
N ARG A 133 -5.55 4.37 23.37
CA ARG A 133 -4.86 3.60 22.33
C ARG A 133 -5.35 2.15 22.28
N THR A 134 -5.74 1.72 21.07
CA THR A 134 -6.07 0.32 20.76
C THR A 134 -5.01 -0.31 19.85
N PRO A 135 -4.93 -1.65 19.80
CA PRO A 135 -4.16 -2.35 18.77
C PRO A 135 -4.59 -1.98 17.35
N GLN A 136 -5.88 -1.67 17.12
CA GLN A 136 -6.39 -1.30 15.80
C GLN A 136 -5.86 0.07 15.35
N ILE A 137 -5.86 1.07 16.23
CA ILE A 137 -5.24 2.38 15.95
C ILE A 137 -3.77 2.20 15.57
N THR A 138 -3.04 1.41 16.37
CA THR A 138 -1.60 1.13 16.13
C THR A 138 -1.39 0.40 14.80
N THR A 139 -2.30 -0.50 14.42
CA THR A 139 -2.27 -1.19 13.12
C THR A 139 -2.46 -0.21 11.96
N MET A 140 -3.47 0.67 12.03
CA MET A 140 -3.73 1.65 10.98
C MET A 140 -2.58 2.66 10.82
N GLU A 141 -1.95 3.09 11.92
CA GLU A 141 -0.74 3.92 11.87
C GLU A 141 0.41 3.21 11.15
N ALA A 142 0.64 1.92 11.43
CA ALA A 142 1.67 1.13 10.76
C ALA A 142 1.38 0.98 9.25
N TYR A 143 0.11 0.80 8.87
CA TYR A 143 -0.32 0.73 7.48
C TYR A 143 -0.07 2.06 6.76
N LEU A 144 -0.43 3.18 7.38
CA LEU A 144 -0.17 4.51 6.82
C LEU A 144 1.33 4.78 6.66
N TYR A 145 2.16 4.44 7.64
CA TYR A 145 3.62 4.58 7.51
C TYR A 145 4.18 3.72 6.38
N SER A 146 3.70 2.47 6.24
CA SER A 146 4.06 1.62 5.10
C SER A 146 3.64 2.26 3.77
N ALA A 147 2.42 2.82 3.72
CA ALA A 147 1.88 3.44 2.52
C ALA A 147 2.61 4.73 2.12
N LEU A 148 3.16 5.47 3.09
CA LEU A 148 4.00 6.65 2.87
C LEU A 148 5.49 6.32 2.64
N ASN A 149 5.85 5.04 2.46
CA ASN A 149 7.24 4.61 2.29
C ASN A 149 8.14 4.96 3.50
N ARG A 150 7.58 4.98 4.72
CA ARG A 150 8.29 5.21 5.99
C ARG A 150 8.51 3.88 6.69
N TYR A 151 9.36 3.03 6.10
CA TYR A 151 9.53 1.65 6.53
C TYR A 151 10.10 1.50 7.95
N ASP A 152 10.96 2.43 8.38
CA ASP A 152 11.50 2.51 9.73
C ASP A 152 10.38 2.69 10.76
N MET A 153 9.51 3.67 10.52
CA MET A 153 8.37 3.96 11.40
C MET A 153 7.37 2.81 11.37
N ALA A 154 7.03 2.29 10.19
CA ALA A 154 6.13 1.16 10.03
C ALA A 154 6.62 -0.07 10.80
N CYS A 155 7.88 -0.48 10.65
CA CYS A 155 8.45 -1.60 11.39
C CYS A 155 8.39 -1.37 12.89
N SER A 156 8.81 -0.19 13.37
CA SER A 156 8.77 0.12 14.80
C SER A 156 7.35 0.06 15.38
N THR A 157 6.34 0.47 14.61
CA THR A 157 4.94 0.46 15.04
C THR A 157 4.37 -0.96 15.03
N PHE A 158 4.71 -1.79 14.03
CA PHE A 158 4.35 -3.21 14.03
C PHE A 158 5.01 -3.98 15.17
N GLU A 159 6.29 -3.73 15.46
CA GLU A 159 6.99 -4.32 16.61
C GLU A 159 6.30 -3.97 17.93
N LYS A 160 5.92 -2.69 18.10
CA LYS A 160 5.13 -2.24 19.24
C LYS A 160 3.78 -2.96 19.33
N LEU A 161 3.08 -3.16 18.22
CA LEU A 161 1.79 -3.86 18.15
C LEU A 161 1.92 -5.33 18.54
N ILE A 162 2.88 -6.04 17.95
CA ILE A 162 3.08 -7.49 18.14
C ILE A 162 3.64 -7.78 19.55
N GLY A 163 4.42 -6.86 20.11
CA GLY A 163 4.97 -6.98 21.46
C GLY A 163 3.97 -6.73 22.60
N GLN A 164 2.72 -6.33 22.33
CA GLN A 164 1.76 -6.06 23.42
C GLN A 164 1.23 -7.37 24.01
N ALA A 165 1.29 -7.50 25.34
CA ALA A 165 0.84 -8.70 26.06
C ALA A 165 -0.65 -9.05 25.82
N LYS A 166 -1.48 -8.07 25.46
CA LYS A 166 -2.91 -8.24 25.16
C LYS A 166 -3.27 -7.62 23.80
N ALA A 167 -2.52 -7.96 22.77
CA ALA A 167 -2.81 -7.50 21.42
C ALA A 167 -3.96 -8.32 20.77
N ARG A 168 -4.87 -7.64 20.08
CA ARG A 168 -5.80 -8.26 19.12
C ARG A 168 -5.56 -7.59 17.77
N TYR A 169 -4.97 -8.32 16.82
CA TYR A 169 -4.72 -7.84 15.48
C TYR A 169 -5.02 -8.96 14.47
N HIS A 170 -5.31 -8.56 13.23
CA HIS A 170 -5.51 -9.49 12.13
C HIS A 170 -4.17 -10.10 11.69
N VAL A 171 -4.19 -11.35 11.19
CA VAL A 171 -3.00 -12.01 10.63
C VAL A 171 -2.35 -11.17 9.52
N GLU A 172 -3.16 -10.40 8.79
CA GLU A 172 -2.70 -9.45 7.79
C GLU A 172 -1.65 -8.47 8.35
N ALA A 173 -1.77 -8.01 9.60
CA ALA A 173 -0.79 -7.09 10.19
C ALA A 173 0.61 -7.74 10.26
N MET A 174 0.68 -9.04 10.57
CA MET A 174 1.93 -9.80 10.54
C MET A 174 2.44 -9.99 9.11
N GLU A 175 1.55 -10.25 8.15
CA GLU A 175 1.90 -10.37 6.73
C GLU A 175 2.46 -9.04 6.17
N LYS A 176 1.86 -7.89 6.50
CA LYS A 176 2.37 -6.57 6.15
C LYS A 176 3.70 -6.26 6.83
N TYR A 177 3.85 -6.61 8.12
CA TYR A 177 5.12 -6.46 8.82
C TYR A 177 6.25 -7.28 8.14
N CYS A 178 5.98 -8.54 7.83
CA CYS A 178 6.90 -9.40 7.08
C CYS A 178 7.23 -8.87 5.67
N ASN A 179 6.32 -8.14 5.02
CA ASN A 179 6.58 -7.49 3.74
C ASN A 179 7.49 -6.26 3.88
N VAL A 180 7.28 -5.45 4.92
CA VAL A 180 7.96 -4.15 5.09
C VAL A 180 9.38 -4.31 5.62
N ARG A 181 9.65 -5.27 6.51
CA ARG A 181 10.99 -5.49 7.10
C ARG A 181 12.08 -5.70 6.03
N PRO A 182 11.95 -6.63 5.06
CA PRO A 182 12.94 -6.77 3.98
C PRO A 182 13.19 -5.48 3.20
N LYS A 183 12.16 -4.63 3.01
CA LYS A 183 12.30 -3.35 2.31
C LYS A 183 13.19 -2.39 3.09
N LEU A 184 12.93 -2.24 4.39
CA LEU A 184 13.76 -1.44 5.29
C LEU A 184 15.22 -1.90 5.27
N LEU A 185 15.48 -3.21 5.29
CA LEU A 185 16.84 -3.75 5.29
C LEU A 185 17.59 -3.42 4.00
N VAL A 186 16.94 -3.48 2.84
CA VAL A 186 17.53 -3.05 1.56
C VAL A 186 17.76 -1.54 1.54
N GLU A 187 16.85 -0.74 2.09
CA GLU A 187 17.04 0.70 2.21
C GLU A 187 18.27 1.03 3.08
N LYS A 188 18.40 0.37 4.24
CA LYS A 188 19.55 0.51 5.14
C LYS A 188 20.86 0.08 4.49
N PHE A 189 20.84 -0.99 3.68
CA PHE A 189 21.98 -1.43 2.88
C PHE A 189 22.40 -0.35 1.86
N ARG A 190 21.44 0.18 1.08
CA ARG A 190 21.71 1.23 0.09
C ARG A 190 22.28 2.51 0.72
N LYS A 191 21.83 2.85 1.93
CA LYS A 191 22.33 3.98 2.72
C LYS A 191 23.66 3.69 3.43
N ASN A 192 24.18 2.46 3.36
CA ASN A 192 25.35 1.99 4.12
C ASN A 192 25.25 2.31 5.62
N SER A 193 24.04 2.15 6.17
CA SER A 193 23.72 2.57 7.54
C SER A 193 23.97 1.49 8.59
N GLU A 194 24.10 0.23 8.18
CA GLU A 194 24.36 -0.91 9.07
C GLU A 194 25.28 -1.94 8.39
N PRO A 195 26.01 -2.77 9.18
CA PRO A 195 26.83 -3.87 8.65
C PRO A 195 26.00 -4.90 7.86
N VAL A 196 26.60 -5.45 6.81
CA VAL A 196 25.94 -6.43 5.92
C VAL A 196 25.48 -7.67 6.68
N GLU A 197 26.26 -8.12 7.65
CA GLU A 197 25.98 -9.30 8.46
C GLU A 197 24.71 -9.10 9.30
N THR A 198 24.54 -7.92 9.90
CA THR A 198 23.34 -7.53 10.65
C THR A 198 22.11 -7.49 9.75
N LEU A 199 22.26 -6.92 8.55
CA LEU A 199 21.16 -6.81 7.59
C LEU A 199 20.72 -8.19 7.07
N LEU A 200 21.67 -9.10 6.84
CA LEU A 200 21.38 -10.47 6.41
C LEU A 200 20.73 -11.28 7.52
N ALA A 201 21.16 -11.12 8.78
CA ALA A 201 20.52 -11.75 9.93
C ALA A 201 19.05 -11.31 10.06
N GLY A 202 18.78 -10.00 9.99
CA GLY A 202 17.40 -9.50 10.01
C GLY A 202 16.55 -9.97 8.82
N MET A 203 17.18 -10.24 7.67
CA MET A 203 16.51 -10.81 6.50
C MET A 203 16.16 -12.28 6.72
N ASP A 204 17.03 -13.03 7.40
CA ASP A 204 16.78 -14.42 7.79
C ASP A 204 15.64 -14.52 8.81
N ASP A 205 15.62 -13.66 9.83
CA ASP A 205 14.51 -13.60 10.78
C ASP A 205 13.16 -13.35 10.08
N ALA A 206 13.13 -12.40 9.13
CA ALA A 206 11.91 -12.11 8.37
C ALA A 206 11.46 -13.31 7.51
N ILE A 207 12.41 -14.04 6.92
CA ILE A 207 12.12 -15.26 6.15
C ILE A 207 11.59 -16.37 7.05
N GLU A 208 12.17 -16.56 8.24
CA GLU A 208 11.72 -17.55 9.22
C GLU A 208 10.28 -17.28 9.70
N ASP A 209 9.94 -16.00 9.93
CA ASP A 209 8.58 -15.60 10.27
C ASP A 209 7.58 -15.86 9.14
N ILE A 210 7.95 -15.59 7.89
CA ILE A 210 7.11 -15.92 6.72
C ILE A 210 6.93 -17.44 6.60
N GLN A 211 8.00 -18.21 6.81
CA GLN A 211 7.92 -19.67 6.84
C GLN A 211 7.02 -20.18 7.99
N ALA A 212 7.00 -19.49 9.12
CA ALA A 212 6.06 -19.79 10.19
C ALA A 212 4.60 -19.56 9.76
N LEU A 213 4.31 -18.45 9.09
CA LEU A 213 2.97 -18.20 8.53
C LEU A 213 2.54 -19.27 7.53
N LEU A 214 3.47 -19.73 6.68
CA LEU A 214 3.23 -20.80 5.71
C LEU A 214 2.88 -22.15 6.37
N ARG A 215 3.38 -22.42 7.59
CA ARG A 215 2.98 -23.62 8.37
C ARG A 215 1.52 -23.58 8.79
N TYR A 216 0.95 -22.40 9.01
CA TYR A 216 -0.48 -22.24 9.35
C TYR A 216 -1.39 -22.20 8.14
N GLY A 217 -0.87 -21.87 6.96
CA GLY A 217 -1.63 -21.93 5.71
C GLY A 217 -0.78 -21.57 4.51
N GLN A 218 -0.83 -22.42 3.50
CA GLN A 218 -0.11 -22.30 2.24
C GLN A 218 -0.94 -21.44 1.26
N THR A 219 -0.91 -20.12 1.44
CA THR A 219 -1.62 -19.18 0.55
C THR A 219 -0.70 -18.62 -0.53
N ALA A 220 -1.27 -18.13 -1.62
CA ALA A 220 -0.52 -17.44 -2.66
C ALA A 220 0.20 -16.21 -2.11
N GLU A 221 -0.48 -15.40 -1.30
CA GLU A 221 0.09 -14.19 -0.68
C GLU A 221 1.34 -14.51 0.15
N ARG A 222 1.30 -15.55 1.00
CA ARG A 222 2.47 -15.91 1.83
C ARG A 222 3.64 -16.44 1.01
N ASN A 223 3.37 -17.17 -0.07
CA ASN A 223 4.41 -17.58 -1.01
C ASN A 223 4.99 -16.37 -1.77
N ASN A 224 4.16 -15.39 -2.14
CA ASN A 224 4.58 -14.12 -2.71
C ASN A 224 5.47 -13.32 -1.75
N LEU A 225 5.11 -13.27 -0.45
CA LEU A 225 5.94 -12.66 0.59
C LEU A 225 7.29 -13.37 0.71
N LEU A 226 7.32 -14.70 0.69
CA LEU A 226 8.57 -15.46 0.74
C LEU A 226 9.46 -15.16 -0.48
N GLY A 227 8.86 -15.13 -1.68
CA GLY A 227 9.55 -14.74 -2.91
C GLY A 227 10.11 -13.33 -2.83
N SER A 228 9.31 -12.40 -2.30
CA SER A 228 9.61 -10.98 -2.10
C SER A 228 10.75 -10.75 -1.10
N ALA A 229 10.83 -11.56 -0.05
CA ALA A 229 11.91 -11.53 0.94
C ALA A 229 13.24 -12.05 0.36
N TYR A 230 13.23 -13.22 -0.30
CA TYR A 230 14.42 -13.75 -0.97
C TYR A 230 14.92 -12.85 -2.11
N LYS A 231 13.99 -12.23 -2.86
CA LYS A 231 14.30 -11.21 -3.86
C LYS A 231 15.16 -10.11 -3.26
N ARG A 232 14.74 -9.55 -2.12
CA ARG A 232 15.46 -8.50 -1.40
C ARG A 232 16.75 -8.97 -0.75
N LYS A 233 16.77 -10.18 -0.20
CA LYS A 233 18.01 -10.81 0.29
C LYS A 233 19.08 -10.88 -0.80
N SER A 234 18.67 -11.22 -2.02
CA SER A 234 19.59 -11.30 -3.16
C SER A 234 20.25 -9.95 -3.53
N MET A 235 19.62 -8.81 -3.20
CA MET A 235 20.17 -7.48 -3.46
C MET A 235 21.34 -7.11 -2.53
N ILE A 236 21.44 -7.79 -1.39
CA ILE A 236 22.51 -7.60 -0.39
C ILE A 236 23.63 -8.63 -0.61
N LEU A 237 23.26 -9.86 -1.00
CA LEU A 237 24.19 -10.96 -1.24
C LEU A 237 25.06 -10.75 -2.48
N LYS A 238 26.12 -11.54 -2.59
CA LYS A 238 27.04 -11.57 -3.75
C LYS A 238 27.27 -13.01 -4.21
N GLY A 239 27.82 -13.16 -5.43
CA GLY A 239 28.30 -14.44 -5.95
C GLY A 239 27.26 -15.58 -5.89
N ALA A 240 27.70 -16.75 -5.41
CA ALA A 240 26.88 -17.97 -5.34
C ALA A 240 25.65 -17.82 -4.45
N ASP A 241 25.76 -17.09 -3.33
CA ASP A 241 24.65 -16.92 -2.39
C ASP A 241 23.54 -16.04 -2.98
N LYS A 242 23.91 -15.00 -3.75
CA LYS A 242 22.95 -14.21 -4.51
C LYS A 242 22.15 -15.07 -5.49
N ILE A 243 22.84 -15.94 -6.23
CA ILE A 243 22.21 -16.88 -7.16
C ILE A 243 21.28 -17.83 -6.42
N LYS A 244 21.70 -18.38 -5.27
CA LYS A 244 20.85 -19.25 -4.44
C LYS A 244 19.58 -18.53 -3.98
N ALA A 245 19.68 -17.29 -3.51
CA ALA A 245 18.53 -16.49 -3.10
C ALA A 245 17.57 -16.19 -4.28
N LEU A 246 18.10 -15.91 -5.48
CA LEU A 246 17.29 -15.71 -6.69
C LEU A 246 16.49 -16.98 -7.05
N LYS A 247 17.11 -18.16 -6.94
CA LYS A 247 16.41 -19.45 -7.16
C LYS A 247 15.25 -19.63 -6.18
N LEU A 248 15.51 -19.45 -4.88
CA LEU A 248 14.49 -19.56 -3.85
C LEU A 248 13.36 -18.54 -4.04
N SER A 249 13.69 -17.33 -4.49
CA SER A 249 12.71 -16.31 -4.82
C SER A 249 11.80 -16.74 -5.99
N ALA A 250 12.39 -17.18 -7.10
CA ALA A 250 11.66 -17.67 -8.26
C ALA A 250 10.77 -18.89 -7.94
N GLU A 251 11.27 -19.84 -7.14
CA GLU A 251 10.50 -21.02 -6.70
C GLU A 251 9.30 -20.63 -5.84
N ALA A 252 9.46 -19.66 -4.92
CA ALA A 252 8.37 -19.19 -4.08
C ALA A 252 7.28 -18.48 -4.90
N TYR A 253 7.65 -17.63 -5.85
CA TYR A 253 6.69 -17.00 -6.76
C TYR A 253 5.98 -18.01 -7.69
N MET A 254 6.69 -19.03 -8.16
CA MET A 254 6.09 -20.14 -8.92
C MET A 254 5.06 -20.89 -8.06
N LYS A 255 5.39 -21.22 -6.81
CA LYS A 255 4.45 -21.86 -5.88
C LYS A 255 3.22 -20.99 -5.62
N ALA A 256 3.41 -19.67 -5.50
CA ALA A 256 2.29 -18.73 -5.37
C ALA A 256 1.38 -18.78 -6.60
N TYR A 257 1.95 -18.74 -7.81
CA TYR A 257 1.21 -18.84 -9.07
C TYR A 257 0.40 -20.14 -9.14
N ASP A 258 0.99 -21.27 -8.73
CA ASP A 258 0.36 -22.59 -8.77
C ASP A 258 -0.59 -22.87 -7.59
N THR A 259 -0.70 -21.96 -6.62
CA THR A 259 -1.58 -22.15 -5.47
C THR A 259 -3.05 -22.04 -5.90
N PRO A 260 -3.90 -23.06 -5.63
CA PRO A 260 -5.32 -22.99 -5.95
C PRO A 260 -6.02 -21.80 -5.30
N GLY A 261 -6.87 -21.10 -6.06
CA GLY A 261 -7.59 -19.92 -5.57
C GLY A 261 -6.75 -18.64 -5.53
N ASN A 262 -5.55 -18.63 -6.11
CA ASN A 262 -4.79 -17.40 -6.30
C ASN A 262 -5.55 -16.44 -7.22
N THR A 263 -5.96 -15.29 -6.70
CA THR A 263 -6.59 -14.21 -7.47
C THR A 263 -5.56 -13.24 -8.08
N ASP A 264 -4.34 -13.21 -7.53
CA ASP A 264 -3.21 -12.39 -7.94
C ASP A 264 -2.11 -13.21 -8.65
N THR A 265 -2.54 -13.94 -9.67
CA THR A 265 -1.67 -14.74 -10.54
C THR A 265 -0.70 -13.86 -11.33
N PHE A 266 -1.09 -12.64 -11.71
CA PHE A 266 -0.22 -11.76 -12.49
C PHE A 266 1.02 -11.34 -11.71
N TYR A 267 0.89 -10.95 -10.43
CA TYR A 267 2.03 -10.54 -9.60
C TYR A 267 3.03 -11.69 -9.45
N SER A 268 2.50 -12.89 -9.21
CA SER A 268 3.25 -14.13 -9.06
C SER A 268 4.01 -14.45 -10.36
N LEU A 269 3.32 -14.39 -11.52
CA LEU A 269 3.89 -14.67 -12.83
C LEU A 269 4.98 -13.68 -13.23
N VAL A 270 4.72 -12.38 -13.09
CA VAL A 270 5.66 -11.32 -13.48
C VAL A 270 6.95 -11.45 -12.69
N ASN A 271 6.88 -11.57 -11.36
CA ASN A 271 8.08 -11.68 -10.53
C ASN A 271 8.86 -12.97 -10.84
N TRP A 272 8.17 -14.11 -10.93
CA TRP A 272 8.82 -15.39 -11.26
C TRP A 272 9.53 -15.33 -12.61
N ALA A 273 8.81 -14.92 -13.65
CA ALA A 273 9.33 -14.93 -15.00
C ALA A 273 10.46 -13.92 -15.22
N SER A 274 10.36 -12.73 -14.61
CA SER A 274 11.45 -11.73 -14.67
C SER A 274 12.73 -12.25 -14.03
N ILE A 275 12.65 -12.93 -12.88
CA ILE A 275 13.82 -13.54 -12.24
C ILE A 275 14.42 -14.64 -13.14
N ALA A 276 13.60 -15.59 -13.59
CA ALA A 276 14.08 -16.69 -14.42
C ALA A 276 14.66 -16.21 -15.77
N ASN A 277 14.04 -15.21 -16.39
CA ASN A 277 14.53 -14.61 -17.63
C ASN A 277 15.91 -13.95 -17.42
N ALA A 278 16.04 -13.13 -16.38
CA ALA A 278 17.30 -12.48 -16.05
C ALA A 278 18.41 -13.47 -15.67
N MET A 279 18.09 -14.52 -14.91
CA MET A 279 19.03 -15.61 -14.63
C MET A 279 19.52 -16.27 -15.93
N THR A 280 18.61 -16.54 -16.87
CA THR A 280 18.95 -17.15 -18.16
C THR A 280 19.90 -16.26 -18.97
N VAL A 281 19.58 -14.97 -19.15
CA VAL A 281 20.42 -14.06 -19.96
C VAL A 281 21.77 -13.74 -19.30
N THR A 282 21.89 -13.94 -17.99
CA THR A 282 23.17 -13.80 -17.25
C THR A 282 23.97 -15.11 -17.21
N GLY A 283 23.47 -16.18 -17.83
CA GLY A 283 24.14 -17.46 -18.02
C GLY A 283 23.75 -18.57 -17.02
N TYR A 284 22.82 -18.30 -16.12
CA TYR A 284 22.29 -19.27 -15.15
C TYR A 284 20.95 -19.80 -15.65
N ASP A 285 21.00 -20.87 -16.46
CA ASP A 285 19.80 -21.46 -17.07
C ASP A 285 18.69 -21.71 -16.04
N ALA A 286 17.52 -21.14 -16.34
CA ALA A 286 16.35 -21.18 -15.49
C ALA A 286 15.12 -21.78 -16.20
N TRP A 287 15.24 -22.23 -17.45
CA TRP A 287 14.13 -22.78 -18.23
C TRP A 287 14.31 -24.27 -18.55
N GLY A 288 13.19 -25.00 -18.71
CA GLY A 288 13.18 -26.40 -19.15
C GLY A 288 13.13 -27.45 -18.04
N SER A 289 13.15 -28.73 -18.43
CA SER A 289 13.09 -29.86 -17.50
C SER A 289 14.38 -29.95 -16.68
N GLY A 290 14.28 -29.79 -15.36
CA GLY A 290 15.44 -29.75 -14.45
C GLY A 290 15.89 -28.33 -14.06
N SER A 291 15.23 -27.29 -14.58
CA SER A 291 15.45 -25.91 -14.15
C SER A 291 14.60 -25.55 -12.92
N ILE A 292 14.80 -24.34 -12.41
CA ILE A 292 14.04 -23.75 -11.29
C ILE A 292 12.53 -23.77 -11.56
N SER A 293 12.13 -23.55 -12.83
CA SER A 293 10.73 -23.47 -13.23
C SER A 293 10.11 -24.83 -13.58
N GLY A 294 10.93 -25.80 -14.01
CA GLY A 294 10.43 -27.01 -14.69
C GLY A 294 9.63 -26.74 -15.98
N ARG A 295 9.54 -25.47 -16.42
CA ARG A 295 8.73 -24.99 -17.55
C ARG A 295 9.62 -24.35 -18.60
N THR A 296 9.29 -24.58 -19.87
CA THR A 296 9.99 -23.97 -20.99
C THR A 296 9.64 -22.49 -21.10
N LYS A 297 10.53 -21.70 -21.72
CA LYS A 297 10.27 -20.28 -22.03
C LYS A 297 8.94 -20.08 -22.79
N ASN A 298 8.62 -20.97 -23.74
CA ASN A 298 7.39 -20.90 -24.52
C ASN A 298 6.14 -21.14 -23.66
N ALA A 299 6.22 -22.04 -22.68
CA ALA A 299 5.12 -22.26 -21.74
C ALA A 299 4.85 -21.00 -20.92
N ILE A 300 5.89 -20.33 -20.43
CA ILE A 300 5.75 -19.06 -19.69
C ILE A 300 5.21 -17.93 -20.56
N GLN A 301 5.67 -17.84 -21.82
CA GLN A 301 5.13 -16.88 -22.77
C GLN A 301 3.61 -17.08 -22.96
N LYS A 302 3.14 -18.32 -23.07
CA LYS A 302 1.72 -18.63 -23.17
C LYS A 302 0.95 -18.16 -21.93
N LEU A 303 1.48 -18.36 -20.72
CA LEU A 303 0.84 -17.86 -19.48
C LEU A 303 0.71 -16.34 -19.46
N PHE A 304 1.71 -15.60 -19.96
CA PHE A 304 1.60 -14.15 -20.11
C PHE A 304 0.47 -13.75 -21.05
N THR A 305 0.36 -14.41 -22.21
CA THR A 305 -0.71 -14.13 -23.17
C THR A 305 -2.10 -14.39 -22.56
N GLU A 306 -2.26 -15.52 -21.86
CA GLU A 306 -3.53 -15.87 -21.20
C GLU A 306 -3.92 -14.88 -20.10
N GLU A 307 -2.97 -14.44 -19.27
CA GLU A 307 -3.22 -13.45 -18.22
C GLU A 307 -3.51 -12.05 -18.80
N ILE A 308 -2.80 -11.63 -19.85
CA ILE A 308 -3.08 -10.37 -20.55
C ILE A 308 -4.51 -10.37 -21.11
N GLU A 309 -4.89 -11.43 -21.82
CA GLU A 309 -6.25 -11.57 -22.35
C GLU A 309 -7.31 -11.57 -21.25
N ARG A 310 -7.02 -12.17 -20.09
CA ARG A 310 -7.92 -12.18 -18.93
C ARG A 310 -8.14 -10.76 -18.40
N PHE A 311 -7.07 -9.99 -18.20
CA PHE A 311 -7.16 -8.62 -17.69
C PHE A 311 -7.82 -7.67 -18.71
N GLU A 312 -7.52 -7.81 -20.00
CA GLU A 312 -8.16 -7.01 -21.06
C GLU A 312 -9.69 -7.25 -21.12
N LYS A 313 -10.16 -8.46 -20.84
CA LYS A 313 -11.60 -8.79 -20.79
C LYS A 313 -12.30 -8.28 -19.52
N THR A 314 -11.57 -8.10 -18.42
CA THR A 314 -12.14 -7.79 -17.09
C THR A 314 -11.94 -6.33 -16.66
N ALA A 315 -11.09 -5.56 -17.37
CA ALA A 315 -10.71 -4.19 -17.03
C ALA A 315 -11.87 -3.19 -16.81
N ASN A 316 -13.07 -3.46 -17.32
CA ASN A 316 -14.25 -2.58 -17.20
C ASN A 316 -15.32 -3.08 -16.21
N GLN A 317 -15.04 -4.11 -15.41
CA GLN A 317 -16.07 -4.82 -14.63
C GLN A 317 -15.95 -4.66 -13.10
N SER A 318 -14.89 -4.03 -12.59
CA SER A 318 -14.72 -3.82 -11.14
C SER A 318 -15.27 -2.45 -10.73
N GLU A 319 -16.19 -2.42 -9.76
CA GLU A 319 -16.66 -1.19 -9.12
C GLU A 319 -15.62 -0.61 -8.14
N ASP A 320 -14.76 -1.46 -7.58
CA ASP A 320 -13.66 -1.06 -6.70
C ASP A 320 -12.35 -0.90 -7.47
N ILE A 321 -11.72 0.27 -7.33
CA ILE A 321 -10.44 0.62 -7.95
C ILE A 321 -9.31 0.20 -7.00
N ASP A 322 -8.75 -0.99 -7.23
CA ASP A 322 -7.50 -1.43 -6.58
C ASP A 322 -6.29 -1.10 -7.47
N TYR A 323 -5.27 -0.48 -6.90
CA TYR A 323 -4.06 -0.09 -7.62
C TYR A 323 -3.42 -1.26 -8.38
N TRP A 324 -3.30 -2.42 -7.71
CA TRP A 324 -2.59 -3.58 -8.26
C TRP A 324 -3.31 -4.16 -9.47
N ASN A 325 -4.64 -4.23 -9.41
CA ASN A 325 -5.48 -4.61 -10.55
C ASN A 325 -5.33 -3.63 -11.74
N VAL A 326 -5.27 -2.33 -11.47
CA VAL A 326 -5.15 -1.31 -12.53
C VAL A 326 -3.76 -1.35 -13.19
N VAL A 327 -2.70 -1.61 -12.42
CA VAL A 327 -1.32 -1.68 -12.97
C VAL A 327 -0.94 -3.06 -13.52
N ALA A 328 -1.77 -4.08 -13.29
CA ALA A 328 -1.51 -5.46 -13.69
C ALA A 328 -1.16 -5.59 -15.18
N LEU A 329 -1.93 -4.94 -16.06
CA LEU A 329 -1.71 -5.02 -17.50
C LEU A 329 -0.37 -4.42 -17.93
N ALA A 330 0.03 -3.30 -17.30
CA ALA A 330 1.34 -2.68 -17.55
C ALA A 330 2.47 -3.63 -17.12
N ASN A 331 2.36 -4.21 -15.93
CA ASN A 331 3.33 -5.15 -15.39
C ASN A 331 3.43 -6.46 -16.21
N LEU A 332 2.29 -6.99 -16.68
CA LEU A 332 2.25 -8.17 -17.56
C LEU A 332 2.91 -7.88 -18.92
N LYS A 333 2.55 -6.77 -19.58
CA LYS A 333 3.14 -6.36 -20.86
C LYS A 333 4.64 -6.10 -20.72
N PHE A 334 5.06 -5.48 -19.61
CA PHE A 334 6.47 -5.28 -19.29
C PHE A 334 7.21 -6.61 -19.08
N GLY A 335 6.65 -7.54 -18.30
CA GLY A 335 7.22 -8.88 -18.10
C GLY A 335 7.34 -9.68 -19.40
N LEU A 336 6.33 -9.62 -20.26
CA LEU A 336 6.36 -10.26 -21.57
C LEU A 336 7.42 -9.64 -22.49
N ALA A 337 7.54 -8.31 -22.52
CA ALA A 337 8.57 -7.61 -23.29
C ALA A 337 9.99 -7.99 -22.83
N GLN A 338 10.21 -8.13 -21.53
CA GLN A 338 11.47 -8.66 -20.98
C GLN A 338 11.73 -10.09 -21.46
N LEU A 339 10.74 -10.97 -21.38
CA LEU A 339 10.85 -12.37 -21.79
C LEU A 339 11.20 -12.49 -23.28
N LEU A 340 10.56 -11.70 -24.13
CA LEU A 340 10.76 -11.70 -25.58
C LEU A 340 12.01 -10.93 -26.01
N LEU A 341 12.60 -10.13 -25.12
CA LEU A 341 13.68 -9.19 -25.45
C LEU A 341 13.27 -8.26 -26.59
N THR A 342 12.08 -7.66 -26.49
CA THR A 342 11.56 -6.71 -27.47
C THR A 342 11.21 -5.37 -26.82
N ARG A 343 11.16 -4.31 -27.65
CA ARG A 343 10.68 -2.97 -27.28
C ARG A 343 9.45 -2.54 -28.08
N ASP A 344 8.87 -3.43 -28.88
CA ASP A 344 7.80 -3.06 -29.83
C ASP A 344 6.60 -2.40 -29.14
N ASN A 345 6.31 -2.79 -27.89
CA ASN A 345 5.20 -2.24 -27.10
C ASN A 345 5.66 -1.24 -26.02
N ALA A 346 6.86 -0.67 -26.13
CA ALA A 346 7.41 0.21 -25.09
C ALA A 346 6.54 1.44 -24.83
N ASP A 347 6.05 2.10 -25.88
CA ASP A 347 5.20 3.29 -25.74
C ASP A 347 3.86 2.98 -25.06
N GLU A 348 3.28 1.81 -25.36
CA GLU A 348 2.06 1.34 -24.71
C GLU A 348 2.29 1.05 -23.21
N ILE A 349 3.39 0.38 -22.87
CA ILE A 349 3.78 0.11 -21.48
C ILE A 349 3.96 1.42 -20.71
N PHE A 350 4.65 2.40 -21.31
CA PHE A 350 4.88 3.71 -20.70
C PHE A 350 3.59 4.50 -20.51
N ALA A 351 2.71 4.50 -21.51
CA ALA A 351 1.40 5.13 -21.41
C ALA A 351 0.56 4.49 -20.28
N ALA A 352 0.60 3.16 -20.15
CA ALA A 352 -0.12 2.45 -19.10
C ALA A 352 0.38 2.87 -17.70
N TYR A 353 1.68 2.82 -17.44
CA TYR A 353 2.22 3.27 -16.13
C TYR A 353 1.91 4.74 -15.84
N ARG A 354 2.05 5.62 -16.83
CA ARG A 354 1.70 7.04 -16.69
C ARG A 354 0.24 7.25 -16.31
N SER A 355 -0.65 6.49 -16.94
CA SER A 355 -2.08 6.53 -16.64
C SER A 355 -2.34 6.13 -15.18
N VAL A 356 -1.77 5.00 -14.73
CA VAL A 356 -1.95 4.53 -13.35
C VAL A 356 -1.41 5.54 -12.34
N TRP A 357 -0.14 5.95 -12.48
CA TRP A 357 0.52 6.84 -11.51
C TRP A 357 -0.08 8.24 -11.44
N GLY A 358 -0.73 8.69 -12.52
CA GLY A 358 -1.46 9.95 -12.55
C GLY A 358 -2.85 9.89 -11.89
N TYR A 359 -3.36 8.70 -11.60
CA TYR A 359 -4.76 8.51 -11.19
C TYR A 359 -4.95 7.82 -9.84
N VAL A 360 -4.17 6.77 -9.55
CA VAL A 360 -4.37 5.89 -8.39
C VAL A 360 -3.05 5.46 -7.76
N GLY A 361 -3.09 5.14 -6.46
CA GLY A 361 -1.99 4.52 -5.73
C GLY A 361 -1.15 5.51 -4.94
N HIS A 362 -0.79 5.07 -3.74
CA HIS A 362 0.00 5.82 -2.77
C HIS A 362 1.52 5.70 -3.07
N MET A 363 2.34 6.48 -2.36
CA MET A 363 3.81 6.53 -2.54
C MET A 363 4.45 5.14 -2.43
N GLY A 364 4.04 4.35 -1.45
CA GLY A 364 4.49 2.97 -1.24
C GLY A 364 4.18 2.02 -2.41
N ASN A 365 3.06 2.19 -3.12
CA ASN A 365 2.77 1.40 -4.34
C ASN A 365 3.81 1.72 -5.43
N ARG A 366 3.95 3.01 -5.74
CA ARG A 366 4.89 3.50 -6.77
C ARG A 366 6.33 3.15 -6.43
N GLN A 367 6.69 3.24 -5.15
CA GLN A 367 8.00 2.83 -4.67
C GLN A 367 8.22 1.32 -4.84
N ALA A 368 7.21 0.47 -4.62
CA ALA A 368 7.35 -0.97 -4.82
C ALA A 368 7.61 -1.33 -6.30
N GLU A 369 7.04 -0.59 -7.26
CA GLU A 369 7.34 -0.75 -8.68
C GLU A 369 8.78 -0.30 -9.02
N MET A 370 9.21 0.84 -8.47
CA MET A 370 10.60 1.30 -8.61
C MET A 370 11.60 0.33 -8.00
N GLU A 371 11.29 -0.24 -6.83
CA GLU A 371 12.11 -1.27 -6.17
C GLU A 371 12.22 -2.53 -7.04
N HIS A 372 11.15 -2.93 -7.72
CA HIS A 372 11.20 -4.07 -8.65
C HIS A 372 12.14 -3.77 -9.82
N ILE A 373 12.07 -2.58 -10.42
CA ILE A 373 12.96 -2.20 -11.52
C ILE A 373 14.41 -2.09 -11.07
N ASP A 374 14.67 -1.47 -9.92
CA ASP A 374 16.02 -1.41 -9.34
C ASP A 374 16.57 -2.83 -9.06
N PHE A 375 15.72 -3.74 -8.58
CA PHE A 375 16.07 -5.15 -8.39
C PHE A 375 16.46 -5.80 -9.72
N LEU A 376 15.70 -5.59 -10.80
CA LEU A 376 16.05 -6.12 -12.11
C LEU A 376 17.39 -5.56 -12.60
N GLN A 377 17.65 -4.27 -12.43
CA GLN A 377 18.93 -3.67 -12.78
C GLN A 377 20.09 -4.31 -12.00
N ASP A 378 19.94 -4.45 -10.68
CA ASP A 378 20.92 -5.10 -9.81
C ASP A 378 21.18 -6.57 -10.22
N MET A 379 20.13 -7.32 -10.52
CA MET A 379 20.26 -8.70 -10.99
C MET A 379 21.00 -8.79 -12.32
N LEU A 380 20.74 -7.88 -13.26
CA LEU A 380 21.43 -7.85 -14.55
C LEU A 380 22.88 -7.40 -14.46
N THR A 381 23.39 -6.97 -13.29
CA THR A 381 24.83 -6.80 -13.07
C THR A 381 25.55 -8.15 -12.90
N LEU A 382 24.82 -9.21 -12.53
CA LEU A 382 25.36 -10.56 -12.49
C LEU A 382 25.70 -11.02 -13.91
N GLN A 383 26.89 -11.57 -14.10
CA GLN A 383 27.30 -12.15 -15.38
C GLN A 383 28.24 -13.31 -15.12
N LYS A 384 27.96 -14.47 -15.72
CA LYS A 384 28.93 -15.57 -15.77
C LYS A 384 30.19 -15.14 -16.52
N LYS A 385 31.37 -15.50 -16.01
CA LYS A 385 32.67 -15.14 -16.61
C LYS A 385 32.80 -15.65 -18.06
N ASP A 386 32.16 -16.77 -18.36
CA ASP A 386 32.18 -17.48 -19.65
C ASP A 386 30.90 -17.24 -20.48
N LEU A 387 30.17 -16.14 -20.23
CA LEU A 387 28.96 -15.82 -20.98
C LEU A 387 29.24 -15.62 -22.47
N LYS A 388 28.46 -16.29 -23.33
CA LYS A 388 28.61 -16.24 -24.79
C LYS A 388 28.28 -14.85 -25.33
N ALA A 389 28.95 -14.43 -26.41
CA ALA A 389 28.73 -13.13 -27.05
C ALA A 389 27.26 -12.86 -27.45
N ALA A 390 26.55 -13.91 -27.90
CA ALA A 390 25.13 -13.80 -28.22
C ALA A 390 24.26 -13.48 -26.99
N ASP A 391 24.62 -13.98 -25.80
CA ASP A 391 23.88 -13.73 -24.56
C ASP A 391 24.28 -12.39 -23.94
N ILE A 392 25.53 -11.93 -24.13
CA ILE A 392 25.95 -10.55 -23.80
C ILE A 392 25.09 -9.53 -24.54
N LYS A 393 24.87 -9.71 -25.85
CA LYS A 393 24.01 -8.81 -26.64
C LYS A 393 22.58 -8.75 -26.10
N LYS A 394 22.00 -9.90 -25.71
CA LYS A 394 20.66 -9.98 -25.10
C LYS A 394 20.63 -9.28 -23.74
N LEU A 395 21.66 -9.47 -22.92
CA LEU A 395 21.81 -8.83 -21.62
C LEU A 395 21.84 -7.30 -21.75
N ASP A 396 22.65 -6.78 -22.68
CA ASP A 396 22.74 -5.33 -22.90
C ASP A 396 21.44 -4.73 -23.46
N GLN A 397 20.75 -5.45 -24.34
CA GLN A 397 19.43 -5.05 -24.82
C GLN A 397 18.42 -4.92 -23.68
N LEU A 398 18.39 -5.91 -22.78
CA LEU A 398 17.50 -5.93 -21.62
C LEU A 398 17.87 -4.84 -20.61
N ARG A 399 19.16 -4.65 -20.29
CA ARG A 399 19.65 -3.55 -19.44
C ARG A 399 19.19 -2.20 -19.96
N GLY A 400 19.36 -1.96 -21.26
CA GLY A 400 18.93 -0.72 -21.89
C GLY A 400 17.42 -0.50 -21.78
N PHE A 401 16.61 -1.56 -21.97
CA PHE A 401 15.15 -1.45 -21.90
C PHE A 401 14.68 -1.11 -20.49
N ILE A 402 15.17 -1.86 -19.49
CA ILE A 402 14.84 -1.64 -18.07
C ILE A 402 15.32 -0.26 -17.61
N GLY A 403 16.51 0.18 -18.07
CA GLY A 403 17.01 1.53 -17.82
C GLY A 403 16.08 2.62 -18.37
N THR A 404 15.56 2.47 -19.59
CA THR A 404 14.58 3.40 -20.17
C THR A 404 13.29 3.44 -19.35
N VAL A 405 12.74 2.29 -18.97
CA VAL A 405 11.51 2.21 -18.15
C VAL A 405 11.72 2.93 -16.81
N ARG A 406 12.86 2.68 -16.16
CA ARG A 406 13.21 3.35 -14.89
C ARG A 406 13.23 4.87 -15.02
N THR A 407 13.90 5.40 -16.05
CA THR A 407 13.95 6.85 -16.30
C THR A 407 12.56 7.42 -16.54
N HIS A 408 11.69 6.69 -17.26
CA HIS A 408 10.32 7.12 -17.50
C HIS A 408 9.52 7.23 -16.19
N LEU A 409 9.57 6.19 -15.34
CA LEU A 409 8.85 6.20 -14.07
C LEU A 409 9.40 7.24 -13.08
N GLU A 410 10.72 7.45 -13.05
CA GLU A 410 11.31 8.49 -12.21
C GLU A 410 10.81 9.89 -12.61
N ALA A 411 10.60 10.14 -13.90
CA ALA A 411 10.02 11.39 -14.39
C ALA A 411 8.55 11.59 -14.00
N LEU A 412 7.83 10.54 -13.59
CA LEU A 412 6.44 10.61 -13.11
C LEU A 412 6.34 10.90 -11.60
N LYS A 413 7.46 10.95 -10.87
CA LYS A 413 7.45 11.28 -9.43
C LYS A 413 7.29 12.77 -9.15
N GLY A 414 7.64 13.62 -10.11
CA GLY A 414 7.42 15.07 -10.05
C GLY A 414 6.00 15.42 -10.46
#